data_AF-A0A1S9PCY6-F1
#
_entry.id   AF-A0A1S9PCY6-F1
#
_cell.length_a   1.000
_cell.length_b   1.000
_cell.length_c   1.000
_cell.angle_alpha   90.00
_cell.angle_beta   90.00
_cell.angle_gamma   90.00
#
_symmetry.space_group_name_H-M   'P 1'
#
loop_
_entity.id
_entity.type
_entity.pdbx_description
1 polymer ?
#
loop_
_entity_poly.entity_id
_entity_poly.type
_entity_poly.pdbx_seq_one_letter_code
_entity_poly.pdbx_strand_id
1 'polypeptide(L)' 'MLTKKENWIAIKYAVTPKTYFYKDDKTTQRKGYVLAGDVVYIDTEKDGWAHCTYITDKWKRITGWMKSADLNVLK' A
#
# COMPACT_ATOMS: atom_id res chain seq x y z
N MET A 1 -7.79 -23.78 -11.75
CA MET A 1 -8.72 -22.63 -11.73
C MET A 1 -7.99 -21.44 -11.15
N LEU A 2 -7.77 -20.36 -11.93
CA LEU A 2 -7.29 -19.08 -11.40
C LEU A 2 -8.50 -18.27 -10.94
N THR A 3 -8.91 -18.45 -9.69
CA THR A 3 -10.22 -17.97 -9.19
C THR A 3 -10.17 -16.69 -8.37
N LYS A 4 -9.09 -15.89 -8.43
CA LYS A 4 -9.05 -14.61 -7.72
C LYS A 4 -8.54 -13.50 -8.63
N LYS A 5 -9.47 -12.71 -9.16
CA LYS A 5 -9.15 -11.45 -9.83
C LYS A 5 -8.79 -10.45 -8.73
N GLU A 6 -7.54 -10.01 -8.70
CA GLU A 6 -7.15 -8.89 -7.84
C GLU A 6 -7.82 -7.62 -8.36
N ASN A 7 -8.42 -6.83 -7.46
CA ASN A 7 -9.13 -5.61 -7.81
C ASN A 7 -8.26 -4.38 -7.53
N TRP A 8 -7.04 -4.38 -8.05
CA TRP A 8 -6.17 -3.21 -7.93
C TRP A 8 -6.63 -2.14 -8.93
N ILE A 9 -6.88 -0.94 -8.41
CA ILE A 9 -7.29 0.23 -9.18
C ILE A 9 -6.10 1.06 -9.65
N ALA A 10 -4.95 0.94 -8.97
CA ALA A 10 -3.73 1.66 -9.32
C ALA A 10 -2.47 0.94 -8.84
N ILE A 11 -1.33 1.32 -9.42
CA ILE A 11 0.02 0.97 -8.97
C ILE A 11 0.73 2.28 -8.62
N LYS A 12 1.28 2.36 -7.41
CA LYS A 12 2.02 3.52 -6.90
C LYS A 12 3.34 3.09 -6.31
N TYR A 13 4.21 4.03 -5.98
CA TYR A 13 5.42 3.79 -5.21
C TYR A 13 5.54 4.77 -4.05
N ALA A 14 6.21 4.35 -2.98
CA ALA A 14 6.45 5.19 -1.82
C ALA A 14 7.47 6.30 -2.16
N VAL A 15 7.18 7.52 -1.72
CA VAL A 15 8.04 8.70 -1.98
C VAL A 15 8.78 9.19 -0.73
N THR A 16 8.39 8.71 0.45
CA THR A 16 9.10 9.03 1.70
C THR A 16 10.09 7.93 2.06
N PRO A 17 11.16 8.22 2.84
CA PRO A 17 12.18 7.23 3.17
C PRO A 17 11.63 5.96 3.82
N LYS A 18 10.51 6.07 4.55
CA LYS A 18 9.88 4.94 5.24
C LYS A 18 8.39 5.21 5.46
N THR A 19 7.54 4.34 4.91
CA THR A 19 6.09 4.43 5.06
C THR A 19 5.52 3.17 5.70
N TYR A 20 4.82 3.32 6.81
CA TYR A 20 4.23 2.19 7.53
C TYR A 20 2.83 1.86 7.04
N PHE A 21 2.47 0.59 7.15
CA PHE A 21 1.08 0.17 7.04
C PHE A 21 0.34 0.45 8.35
N TYR A 22 -0.94 0.75 8.26
CA TYR A 22 -1.87 0.94 9.37
C TYR A 22 -3.00 -0.08 9.29
N LYS A 23 -3.67 -0.32 10.42
CA LYS A 23 -4.92 -1.09 10.48
C LYS A 23 -6.10 -0.26 9.96
N ASP A 24 -7.28 -0.87 9.90
CA ASP A 24 -8.51 -0.22 9.40
C ASP A 24 -8.94 0.99 10.24
N ASP A 25 -8.52 1.06 11.50
CA ASP A 25 -8.70 2.23 12.36
C ASP A 25 -7.85 3.44 11.96
N LYS A 26 -6.93 3.29 10.99
CA LYS A 26 -6.02 4.31 10.45
C LYS A 26 -5.19 5.05 11.53
N THR A 27 -5.10 4.48 12.73
CA THR A 27 -4.39 5.05 13.89
C THR A 27 -3.39 4.05 14.45
N THR A 28 -3.71 2.76 14.41
CA THR A 28 -2.80 1.70 14.82
C THR A 28 -1.83 1.35 13.71
N GLN A 29 -0.57 1.72 13.90
CA GLN A 29 0.53 1.37 13.01
C GLN A 29 0.86 -0.14 13.09
N ARG A 30 1.13 -0.76 11.95
CA ARG A 30 1.67 -2.13 11.83
C ARG A 30 3.21 -2.08 11.80
N LYS A 31 3.83 -3.23 12.07
CA LYS A 31 5.29 -3.38 11.95
C LYS A 31 5.78 -3.35 10.50
N GLY A 32 4.93 -3.73 9.55
CA GLY A 32 5.25 -3.70 8.13
C GLY A 32 5.41 -2.25 7.65
N TYR A 33 6.37 -2.04 6.77
CA TYR A 33 6.62 -0.79 6.09
C TYR A 33 7.19 -1.04 4.71
N VAL A 34 7.20 0.00 3.90
CA VAL A 34 7.92 0.08 2.63
C VAL A 34 8.90 1.25 2.68
N LEU A 35 9.91 1.22 1.81
CA LEU A 35 10.92 2.27 1.65
C LEU A 35 10.65 3.09 0.38
N ALA A 36 11.29 4.25 0.27
CA ALA A 36 11.19 5.05 -0.95
C ALA A 36 11.53 4.22 -2.20
N GLY A 37 10.67 4.29 -3.23
CA GLY A 37 10.78 3.53 -4.47
C GLY A 37 10.10 2.17 -4.46
N ASP A 38 9.72 1.61 -3.30
CA ASP A 38 8.95 0.37 -3.23
C ASP A 38 7.58 0.54 -3.87
N VAL A 39 7.20 -0.42 -4.71
CA VAL A 39 5.94 -0.42 -5.46
C VAL A 39 4.83 -1.08 -4.64
N VAL A 40 3.69 -0.39 -4.54
CA VAL A 40 2.48 -0.87 -3.87
C VAL A 40 1.29 -0.88 -4.84
N TYR A 41 0.40 -1.84 -4.65
CA TYR A 41 -0.83 -1.98 -5.41
C TYR A 41 -1.99 -1.45 -4.60
N ILE A 42 -2.78 -0.56 -5.18
CA ILE A 42 -3.88 0.12 -4.50
C ILE A 42 -5.19 -0.56 -4.88
N ASP A 43 -5.99 -0.98 -3.90
CA ASP A 43 -7.35 -1.45 -4.15
C ASP A 43 -8.42 -0.40 -3.86
N THR A 44 -8.19 0.51 -2.89
CA THR A 44 -9.14 1.57 -2.53
C THR A 44 -8.41 2.82 -2.04
N GLU A 45 -8.94 4.00 -2.33
CA GLU A 45 -8.50 5.27 -1.72
C GLU A 45 -9.67 6.00 -1.07
N LYS A 46 -9.49 6.51 0.16
CA LYS A 46 -10.52 7.21 0.92
C LYS A 46 -9.92 8.12 1.98
N ASP A 47 -10.37 9.38 1.99
CA ASP A 47 -10.06 10.40 3.01
C ASP A 47 -8.55 10.62 3.23
N GLY A 48 -7.76 10.64 2.15
CA GLY A 48 -6.29 10.82 2.21
C GLY A 48 -5.50 9.56 2.60
N TRP A 49 -6.16 8.40 2.59
CA TRP A 49 -5.55 7.09 2.80
C TRP A 49 -5.76 6.19 1.59
N ALA A 50 -4.77 5.36 1.31
CA ALA A 50 -4.84 4.29 0.33
C ALA A 50 -4.73 2.94 1.03
N HIS A 51 -5.62 2.00 0.71
CA HIS A 51 -5.47 0.62 1.11
C HIS A 51 -4.58 -0.08 0.07
N CYS A 52 -3.47 -0.63 0.56
CA CYS A 52 -2.34 -1.02 -0.24
C CYS A 52 -2.02 -2.49 -0.01
N THR A 53 -1.56 -3.16 -1.07
CA THR A 53 -0.86 -4.43 -1.03
C THR A 53 0.59 -4.22 -1.46
N TYR A 54 1.54 -4.64 -0.64
CA TYR A 54 2.95 -4.76 -1.00
C TYR A 54 3.32 -6.22 -1.18
N ILE A 55 4.05 -6.53 -2.25
CA ILE A 55 4.58 -7.86 -2.52
C ILE A 55 6.08 -7.80 -2.25
N THR A 56 6.50 -8.50 -1.20
CA THR A 56 7.92 -8.63 -0.86
C THR A 56 8.67 -9.43 -1.92
N ASP A 57 10.00 -9.27 -1.93
CA ASP A 57 10.98 -10.13 -2.62
C ASP A 57 10.77 -11.64 -2.40
N LYS A 58 10.25 -12.05 -1.24
CA LYS A 58 9.90 -13.45 -0.93
C LYS A 58 8.48 -13.85 -1.35
N TRP A 59 7.84 -13.08 -2.22
CA TRP A 59 6.45 -13.27 -2.68
C TRP A 59 5.39 -13.28 -1.57
N LYS A 60 5.73 -12.76 -0.37
CA LYS A 60 4.76 -12.56 0.70
C LYS A 60 4.02 -11.25 0.49
N ARG A 61 2.72 -11.27 0.76
CA ARG A 61 1.84 -10.09 0.67
C ARG A 61 1.70 -9.45 2.04
N ILE A 62 1.84 -8.13 2.08
CA ILE A 62 1.55 -7.29 3.24
C ILE A 62 0.44 -6.34 2.81
N THR A 63 -0.65 -6.29 3.57
CA THR A 63 -1.78 -5.39 3.30
C THR A 63 -2.04 -4.44 4.46
N GLY A 64 -2.53 -3.26 4.13
CA GLY A 64 -2.99 -2.27 5.10
C GLY A 64 -3.10 -0.87 4.52
N TRP A 65 -3.49 0.06 5.37
CA TRP A 65 -3.66 1.46 4.99
C TRP A 65 -2.33 2.20 5.01
N MET A 66 -2.13 3.10 4.06
CA MET A 66 -0.99 4.03 3.99
C MET A 66 -1.53 5.42 3.72
N LYS A 67 -0.84 6.47 4.16
CA LYS A 67 -1.23 7.84 3.83
C LYS A 67 -0.99 8.05 2.33
N SER A 68 -1.97 8.57 1.62
CA SER A 68 -1.84 8.82 0.17
C SER A 68 -0.74 9.83 -0.13
N ALA A 69 -0.44 10.75 0.79
CA ALA A 69 0.65 11.71 0.67
C ALA A 69 2.05 11.08 0.71
N ASP A 70 2.18 9.86 1.24
CA ASP A 70 3.45 9.13 1.28
C ASP A 70 3.68 8.32 -0.01
N LEU A 71 2.73 8.39 -0.95
CA LEU A 71 2.77 7.73 -2.26
C LEU A 71 2.86 8.76 -3.38
N ASN A 72 3.38 8.36 -4.53
CA ASN A 72 3.44 9.24 -5.68
C ASN A 72 2.01 9.61 -6.16
N VAL A 73 1.88 10.85 -6.63
CA VAL A 73 0.69 11.30 -7.35
C VAL A 73 0.87 10.93 -8.81
N LEU A 74 -0.06 10.16 -9.36
CA LEU A 74 -0.15 9.96 -10.80
C LEU A 74 -0.80 11.23 -11.38
N LYS A 75 -0.07 11.93 -12.26
CA LYS A 75 -0.59 13.06 -13.05
C LYS A 75 -1.24 12.55 -14.32
#